data_AF-A0A925E2F1-F1
#
_entry.id   AF-A0A925E2F1-F1
#
_cell.length_a   1.000
_cell.length_b   1.000
_cell.length_c   1.000
_cell.angle_alpha   90.00
_cell.angle_beta   90.00
_cell.angle_gamma   90.00
#
_symmetry.space_group_name_H-M   'P 1'
#
loop_
_entity.id
_entity.type
_entity.pdbx_description
1 polymer ?
#
loop_
_entity_poly.entity_id
_entity_poly.type
_entity_poly.pdbx_seq_one_letter_code
_entity_poly.pdbx_strand_id
1 'polypeptide(L)'
;MSTLEQELIAKITSLDAEKQRKVLEFVASIEAPEEKIYTLEELMQMPYEERSQRVAEALRRSRNEDFEIFEANDFYEYDDE
;
A
#
# COMPACT_ATOMS: atom_id res chain seq x y z
N MET A 1 -12.58 -17.00 23.75
CA MET A 1 -11.13 -16.78 23.77
C MET A 1 -10.45 -18.01 24.34
N SER A 2 -9.42 -18.48 23.64
CA SER A 2 -8.54 -19.57 24.05
C SER A 2 -7.61 -19.13 25.20
N THR A 3 -7.15 -20.08 26.02
CA THR A 3 -6.15 -19.84 27.08
C THR A 3 -4.86 -19.22 26.50
N LEU A 4 -4.46 -19.65 25.31
CA LEU A 4 -3.29 -19.15 24.61
C LEU A 4 -3.43 -17.67 24.21
N GLU A 5 -4.63 -17.26 23.78
CA GLU A 5 -4.91 -15.87 23.39
C GLU A 5 -4.81 -14.93 24.59
N GLN A 6 -5.30 -15.38 25.76
CA GLN A 6 -5.23 -14.62 27.00
C GLN A 6 -3.79 -14.45 27.49
N GLU A 7 -2.97 -15.50 27.39
CA GLU A 7 -1.55 -15.44 27.73
C GLU A 7 -0.77 -14.49 26.80
N LEU A 8 -1.08 -14.51 25.50
CA LEU A 8 -0.50 -13.59 24.51
C LEU A 8 -0.83 -12.14 24.84
N ILE A 9 -2.10 -11.83 25.12
CA ILE A 9 -2.54 -10.47 25.48
C ILE A 9 -1.86 -10.00 26.77
N ALA A 10 -1.85 -10.83 27.81
CA ALA A 10 -1.20 -10.50 29.07
C ALA A 10 0.30 -10.19 28.87
N LYS A 11 0.97 -10.99 28.03
CA LYS A 11 2.39 -10.80 27.74
C LYS A 11 2.65 -9.53 26.93
N ILE A 12 1.85 -9.25 25.91
CA ILE A 12 1.95 -8.01 25.11
C ILE A 12 1.71 -6.77 25.98
N THR A 13 0.70 -6.82 26.86
CA THR A 13 0.36 -5.71 27.76
C THR A 13 1.46 -5.44 28.79
N SER A 14 2.25 -6.47 29.14
CA SER A 14 3.41 -6.35 30.03
C SER A 14 4.68 -5.84 29.35
N LEU A 15 4.70 -5.74 28.01
CA LEU A 15 5.85 -5.20 27.28
C LEU A 15 5.95 -3.68 27.45
N ASP A 16 7.16 -3.15 27.28
CA ASP A 16 7.40 -1.71 27.18
C ASP A 16 6.72 -1.12 25.93
N ALA A 17 6.42 0.18 25.99
CA ALA A 17 5.64 0.87 24.96
C ALA A 17 6.25 0.75 23.55
N GLU A 18 7.58 0.72 23.44
CA GLU A 18 8.26 0.57 22.15
C GLU A 18 8.01 -0.82 21.54
N LYS A 19 8.07 -1.88 22.36
CA LYS A 19 7.76 -3.23 21.91
C LYS A 19 6.28 -3.45 21.63
N GLN A 20 5.38 -2.82 22.39
CA GLN A 20 3.95 -2.83 22.07
C GLN A 20 3.69 -2.20 20.71
N ARG A 21 4.34 -1.06 20.39
CA ARG A 21 4.23 -0.40 19.09
C ARG A 21 4.67 -1.32 17.95
N LYS A 22 5.79 -2.04 18.09
CA LYS A 22 6.28 -3.00 17.08
C LYS A 22 5.31 -4.15 16.83
N VAL A 23 4.63 -4.65 17.87
CA VAL A 23 3.60 -5.69 17.71
C VAL A 23 2.40 -5.14 16.94
N LEU A 24 1.96 -3.93 17.24
CA LEU A 24 0.86 -3.28 16.52
C LEU A 24 1.23 -2.98 15.05
N GLU A 25 2.45 -2.49 14.79
CA GLU A 25 2.98 -2.28 13.44
C GLU A 25 3.01 -3.60 12.65
N PHE A 26 3.44 -4.70 13.29
CA PHE A 26 3.44 -6.02 12.68
C PHE A 26 2.03 -6.53 12.35
N VAL A 27 1.08 -6.40 13.27
CA VAL A 27 -0.31 -6.77 13.02
C VAL A 27 -0.89 -5.95 11.87
N ALA A 28 -0.64 -4.64 11.84
CA ALA A 28 -1.05 -3.78 10.73
C ALA A 28 -0.43 -4.22 9.39
N SER A 29 0.81 -4.71 9.40
CA SER A 29 1.46 -5.25 8.19
C SER A 29 0.86 -6.56 7.68
N ILE A 30 0.25 -7.36 8.56
CA ILE A 30 -0.45 -8.59 8.17
C ILE A 30 -1.86 -8.28 7.64
N GLU A 31 -2.54 -7.30 8.25
CA GLU A 31 -3.88 -6.89 7.82
C GLU A 31 -3.87 -6.08 6.52
N ALA A 32 -2.75 -5.42 6.19
CA ALA A 32 -2.58 -4.79 4.90
C ALA A 32 -2.52 -5.88 3.81
N PRO A 33 -3.50 -5.95 2.89
CA PRO A 33 -3.39 -6.85 1.77
C PRO A 33 -2.13 -6.47 1.01
N GLU A 34 -1.20 -7.42 0.81
CA GLU A 34 -0.04 -7.22 -0.06
C GLU A 34 -0.55 -6.58 -1.36
N GLU A 35 -0.16 -5.33 -1.60
CA GLU A 35 -0.54 -4.62 -2.80
C GLU A 35 0.14 -5.33 -3.96
N LYS A 36 -0.61 -6.23 -4.59
CA LYS A 36 -0.14 -6.89 -5.79
C LYS A 36 -0.09 -5.85 -6.89
N ILE A 37 1.11 -5.36 -7.16
CA ILE A 37 1.38 -4.51 -8.31
C ILE A 37 1.28 -5.39 -9.55
N TYR A 38 0.38 -5.02 -10.45
CA TYR A 38 0.22 -5.71 -11.72
C TYR A 38 0.99 -4.99 -12.81
N THR A 39 1.79 -5.72 -13.56
CA THR A 39 2.39 -5.23 -14.80
C THR A 39 1.34 -5.12 -15.90
N LEU A 40 1.64 -4.31 -16.92
CA LEU A 40 0.76 -4.17 -18.09
C LEU A 40 0.51 -5.53 -18.77
N GLU A 41 1.54 -6.38 -18.86
CA GLU A 41 1.43 -7.71 -19.47
C GLU A 41 0.45 -8.60 -18.69
N GLU A 42 0.56 -8.63 -17.36
CA GLU A 42 -0.34 -9.39 -16.50
C GLU A 42 -1.80 -8.92 -16.61
N LEU A 43 -2.03 -7.60 -16.69
CA LEU A 43 -3.37 -7.04 -16.88
C LEU A 43 -3.96 -7.42 -18.25
N MET A 44 -3.14 -7.46 -19.29
CA MET A 44 -3.58 -7.80 -20.65
C MET A 44 -3.94 -9.28 -20.78
N GLN A 45 -3.36 -10.15 -19.96
CA GLN A 45 -3.70 -11.57 -19.90
C GLN A 45 -4.98 -11.86 -19.09
N MET A 46 -5.50 -10.90 -18.32
CA MET A 46 -6.74 -11.07 -17.55
C MET A 46 -8.00 -10.92 -18.40
N PRO A 47 -9.12 -11.55 -17.98
CA PRO A 47 -10.44 -11.25 -18.50
C PRO A 47 -10.77 -9.76 -18.38
N TYR A 48 -11.53 -9.23 -19.35
CA TYR A 48 -11.86 -7.80 -19.42
C TYR A 48 -12.50 -7.25 -18.13
N GLU A 49 -13.43 -8.01 -17.55
CA GLU A 49 -14.14 -7.63 -16.32
C GLU A 49 -13.19 -7.51 -15.12
N GLU A 50 -12.27 -8.46 -14.97
CA GLU A 50 -11.29 -8.46 -13.88
C GLU A 50 -10.29 -7.31 -14.05
N ARG A 51 -9.76 -7.10 -15.28
CA ARG A 51 -8.90 -5.96 -15.58
C ARG A 51 -9.59 -4.63 -15.27
N SER A 52 -10.86 -4.48 -15.68
CA SER A 52 -11.62 -3.25 -15.46
C SER A 52 -11.79 -2.93 -13.97
N GLN A 53 -12.05 -3.94 -13.14
CA GLN A 53 -12.16 -3.78 -11.70
C GLN A 53 -10.83 -3.34 -11.07
N ARG A 54 -9.71 -3.96 -11.46
CA ARG A 54 -8.37 -3.60 -10.93
C ARG A 54 -7.95 -2.18 -11.33
N VAL A 55 -8.21 -1.79 -12.58
CA VAL A 55 -7.91 -0.42 -13.05
C VAL A 55 -8.77 0.61 -12.33
N ALA A 56 -10.07 0.33 -12.13
CA ALA A 56 -10.96 1.22 -11.39
C ALA A 56 -10.54 1.37 -9.92
N GLU A 57 -10.10 0.28 -9.29
CA GLU A 57 -9.60 0.30 -7.93
C GLU A 57 -8.31 1.13 -7.81
N ALA A 58 -7.35 0.95 -8.72
CA ALA A 58 -6.12 1.73 -8.77
C ALA A 58 -6.40 3.23 -8.95
N LEU A 59 -7.29 3.58 -9.88
CA LEU A 59 -7.71 4.98 -10.11
C LEU A 59 -8.40 5.59 -8.89
N ARG A 60 -9.16 4.81 -8.12
CA ARG A 60 -9.81 5.30 -6.90
C ARG A 60 -8.77 5.59 -5.80
N ARG A 61 -7.73 4.78 -5.69
CA ARG A 61 -6.64 4.99 -4.72
C ARG A 61 -5.82 6.21 -5.09
N SER A 62 -5.47 6.34 -6.36
CA SER A 62 -4.68 7.45 -6.88
C SER A 62 -5.37 8.80 -6.66
N ARG A 63 -6.71 8.85 -6.69
CA ARG A 63 -7.48 10.06 -6.36
C ARG A 63 -7.35 10.53 -4.90
N ASN A 64 -6.92 9.66 -4.00
CA ASN A 64 -6.70 9.97 -2.59
C ASN A 64 -5.21 10.16 -2.26
N GLU A 65 -4.31 9.95 -3.22
CA GLU A 65 -2.90 10.24 -3.09
C GLU A 65 -2.68 11.71 -3.52
N ASP A 66 -2.13 12.52 -2.61
CA ASP A 66 -1.61 13.84 -2.95
C ASP A 66 -0.45 13.63 -3.92
N PHE A 67 -0.74 13.71 -5.22
CA PHE A 67 0.29 13.69 -6.24
C PHE A 67 1.15 14.95 -6.08
N GLU A 68 2.41 14.78 -5.64
CA GLU A 68 3.45 15.78 -5.85
C GLU A 68 3.67 15.88 -7.36
N ILE A 69 3.03 16.87 -7.98
CA ILE A 69 3.28 17.22 -9.38
C ILE A 69 4.69 17.79 -9.42
N PHE A 70 5.66 16.97 -9.81
CA PHE A 70 6.95 17.48 -10.24
C PHE A 70 6.71 18.31 -11.50
N GLU A 71 6.74 19.63 -11.34
CA GLU A 71 6.74 20.57 -12.44
C GLU A 71 7.98 20.24 -13.28
N ALA A 72 7.76 19.59 -14.43
CA ALA A 72 8.81 19.37 -15.40
C ALA A 72 9.29 20.76 -15.79
N ASN A 73 10.48 21.14 -15.32
CA ASN A 73 11.13 22.38 -15.72
C ASN A 73 11.10 22.43 -17.25
N ASP A 74 10.38 23.42 -17.79
CA ASP A 74 10.35 23.83 -19.18
C ASP A 74 11.72 24.39 -19.60
N PHE A 75 12.79 23.61 -19.41
CA PHE A 75 14.10 23.88 -20.01
C PHE A 75 14.12 23.33 -21.44
N TYR A 76 13.16 23.79 -22.24
CA TYR A 76 13.36 23.94 -23.67
C TYR A 76 13.89 25.37 -23.91
N GLU A 77 15.14 25.62 -23.50
CA GLU A 77 15.91 26.63 -24.21
C GLU A 77 16.19 26.07 -25.61
N TYR A 78 15.31 26.45 -26.54
CA TYR A 78 15.63 26.51 -27.96
C TYR A 78 16.83 27.46 -28.09
N ASP A 79 18.04 26.91 -28.20
CA ASP A 79 19.19 27.65 -28.69
C ASP A 79 19.23 27.47 -30.22
N ASP A 80 18.49 28.35 -30.90
CA ASP A 80 18.65 28.59 -32.34
C ASP A 80 19.94 29.42 -32.54
N GLU A 81 21.07 28.76 -32.83
CA GLU A 81 22.19 29.31 -33.63
C GLU A 81 22.87 28.21 -34.47
#